data_AF-A0A936IZ83-F1
#
_entry.id   AF-A0A936IZ83-F1
#
_cell.length_a   1.000
_cell.length_b   1.000
_cell.length_c   1.000
_cell.angle_alpha   90.00
_cell.angle_beta   90.00
_cell.angle_gamma   90.00
#
_symmetry.space_group_name_H-M   'P 1'
#
loop_
_entity.id
_entity.type
_entity.pdbx_description
1 polymer ?
#
loop_
_entity_poly.entity_id
_entity_poly.type
_entity_poly.pdbx_seq_one_letter_code
_entity_poly.pdbx_strand_id
1 'polypeptide(L)'
;MRAKEPAAPAAFPAEPLPSEAKPALPTLFIKIEKNLASLGFFTPSSKRIKGTRKKIIRFEKVLADRRVEARATILPSAEYGLPITADQDKYFALQKIITGIRKREGVVRNPVGFTSAELLRVLGRRVTSGKNYDDINDWLKRMTLTGISSEGTVYFAGKRIFATDTFHVFERSVSLGTEMPDGRIAEKNYVWLSEWQLENINNNHVLPVDLDTYRQLRNPHRQDVGAAAADLARDDAGAGLLCDAA
;
A
#
# COMPACT_ATOMS: atom_id res chain seq x y z
N MET A 1 -84.63 27.70 3.05
CA MET A 1 -83.20 28.01 2.87
C MET A 1 -82.37 27.10 3.76
N ARG A 2 -81.57 26.20 3.17
CA ARG A 2 -80.29 25.69 3.70
C ARG A 2 -79.70 24.82 2.60
N ALA A 3 -78.89 25.46 1.76
CA ALA A 3 -78.08 24.79 0.75
C ALA A 3 -77.00 23.96 1.47
N LYS A 4 -76.82 22.73 0.98
CA LYS A 4 -75.90 21.73 1.50
C LYS A 4 -74.49 22.11 1.08
N GLU A 5 -73.62 22.31 2.06
CA GLU A 5 -72.21 22.66 1.92
C GLU A 5 -71.44 21.52 1.22
N PRO A 6 -70.68 21.76 0.14
CA PRO A 6 -69.86 20.73 -0.48
C PRO A 6 -68.54 20.53 0.27
N ALA A 7 -68.20 19.27 0.49
CA ALA A 7 -67.06 18.79 1.25
C ALA A 7 -65.71 19.27 0.69
N ALA A 8 -64.80 19.62 1.62
CA ALA A 8 -63.43 19.99 1.35
C ALA A 8 -62.61 18.86 0.71
N PRO A 9 -61.70 19.14 -0.24
CA PRO A 9 -60.83 18.14 -0.85
C PRO A 9 -59.76 17.65 0.13
N ALA A 10 -59.54 16.33 0.13
CA ALA A 10 -58.56 15.64 0.95
C ALA A 10 -57.12 16.13 0.69
N ALA A 11 -56.40 16.44 1.76
CA ALA A 11 -54.98 16.80 1.73
C ALA A 11 -54.13 15.59 1.32
N PHE A 12 -53.29 15.77 0.30
CA PHE A 12 -52.23 14.83 -0.05
C PHE A 12 -51.19 14.74 1.09
N PRO A 13 -50.66 13.56 1.43
CA PRO A 13 -49.58 13.44 2.40
C PRO A 13 -48.31 14.08 1.84
N ALA A 14 -47.72 15.00 2.60
CA ALA A 14 -46.44 15.62 2.27
C ALA A 14 -45.33 14.55 2.27
N GLU A 15 -44.65 14.40 1.13
CA GLU A 15 -43.40 13.62 1.05
C GLU A 15 -42.35 14.24 1.99
N PRO A 16 -41.63 13.43 2.80
CA PRO A 16 -40.54 13.96 3.59
C PRO A 16 -39.39 14.39 2.68
N LEU A 17 -38.95 15.64 2.84
CA LEU A 17 -37.78 16.21 2.16
C LEU A 17 -36.56 15.29 2.34
N PRO A 18 -35.77 15.06 1.28
CA PRO A 18 -34.58 14.23 1.37
C PRO A 18 -33.60 14.81 2.40
N SER A 19 -33.33 14.01 3.42
CA SER A 19 -32.32 14.26 4.46
C SER A 19 -31.00 14.68 3.81
N GLU A 20 -30.52 15.87 4.15
CA GLU A 20 -29.22 16.38 3.70
C GLU A 20 -28.12 15.39 4.07
N ALA A 21 -27.64 14.65 3.07
CA ALA A 21 -26.50 13.78 3.22
C ALA A 21 -25.29 14.64 3.63
N LYS A 22 -24.76 14.39 4.84
CA LYS A 22 -23.48 14.94 5.29
C LYS A 22 -22.45 14.79 4.17
N PRO A 23 -21.72 15.85 3.78
CA PRO A 23 -20.66 15.71 2.79
C PRO A 23 -19.64 14.69 3.29
N ALA A 24 -19.50 13.59 2.54
CA ALA A 24 -18.48 12.59 2.80
C ALA A 24 -17.12 13.28 2.73
N LEU A 25 -16.33 13.17 3.80
CA LEU A 25 -14.95 13.62 3.81
C LEU A 25 -14.23 12.96 2.61
N PRO A 26 -13.37 13.70 1.87
CA PRO A 26 -12.66 13.12 0.74
C PRO A 26 -11.77 11.97 1.22
N THR A 27 -12.20 10.74 0.93
CA THR A 27 -11.50 9.51 1.28
C THR A 27 -10.11 9.49 0.65
N LEU A 28 -9.07 9.33 1.46
CA LEU A 28 -7.69 9.41 0.98
C LEU A 28 -7.22 8.08 0.39
N PHE A 29 -7.61 7.80 -0.85
CA PHE A 29 -7.09 6.64 -1.59
C PHE A 29 -5.60 6.83 -1.91
N ILE A 30 -4.81 5.80 -1.59
CA ILE A 30 -3.40 5.65 -1.99
C ILE A 30 -3.27 4.47 -2.93
N LYS A 31 -2.42 4.63 -3.94
CA LYS A 31 -2.09 3.57 -4.87
C LYS A 31 -0.90 2.80 -4.30
N ILE A 32 -1.14 1.61 -3.77
CA ILE A 32 -0.11 0.74 -3.19
C ILE A 32 0.30 -0.28 -4.22
N GLU A 33 1.59 -0.53 -4.32
CA GLU A 33 2.11 -1.61 -5.13
C GLU A 33 1.53 -2.96 -4.62
N LYS A 34 0.91 -3.74 -5.53
CA LYS A 34 0.10 -4.94 -5.21
C LYS A 34 0.96 -6.06 -4.62
N ASN A 35 2.19 -6.20 -5.09
CA ASN A 35 3.03 -7.35 -4.81
C ASN A 35 3.52 -7.33 -3.37
N LEU A 36 4.02 -6.20 -2.85
CA LEU A 36 4.59 -6.15 -1.50
C LEU A 36 3.56 -6.41 -0.41
N ALA A 37 2.32 -5.96 -0.62
CA ALA A 37 1.19 -6.28 0.25
C ALA A 37 0.87 -7.78 0.20
N SER A 38 0.72 -8.36 -1.00
CA SER A 38 0.37 -9.78 -1.16
C SER A 38 1.47 -10.77 -0.74
N LEU A 39 2.74 -10.35 -0.73
CA LEU A 39 3.89 -11.21 -0.43
C LEU A 39 4.09 -11.47 1.07
N GLY A 40 3.35 -10.80 1.96
CA GLY A 40 3.56 -10.93 3.39
C GLY A 40 4.88 -10.33 3.87
N PHE A 41 5.38 -9.29 3.19
CA PHE A 41 6.65 -8.63 3.52
C PHE A 41 6.63 -8.03 4.94
N PHE A 42 5.52 -7.38 5.31
CA PHE A 42 5.33 -6.83 6.64
C PHE A 42 4.79 -7.89 7.60
N THR A 43 5.28 -7.86 8.84
CA THR A 43 4.83 -8.77 9.89
C THR A 43 3.86 -8.06 10.82
N PRO A 44 2.61 -8.55 10.99
CA PRO A 44 1.67 -7.99 11.95
C PRO A 44 2.22 -8.08 13.37
N SER A 45 2.75 -6.97 13.88
CA SER A 45 3.32 -6.88 15.21
C SER A 45 3.50 -5.41 15.59
N SER A 46 3.17 -5.11 16.84
CA SER A 46 3.47 -3.82 17.48
C SER A 46 4.85 -3.79 18.14
N LYS A 47 5.49 -4.96 18.33
CA LYS A 47 6.81 -5.09 18.95
C LYS A 47 7.83 -5.64 17.95
N ARG A 48 9.08 -5.19 18.07
CA ARG A 48 10.20 -5.71 17.26
C ARG A 48 10.43 -7.18 17.59
N ILE A 49 10.53 -8.01 16.56
CA ILE A 49 10.80 -9.44 16.68
C ILE A 49 12.30 -9.63 16.57
N LYS A 50 12.93 -10.13 17.64
CA LYS A 50 14.38 -10.36 17.70
C LYS A 50 14.72 -11.79 17.29
N GLY A 51 15.89 -11.99 16.71
CA GLY A 51 16.45 -13.31 16.45
C GLY A 51 15.89 -14.04 15.21
N THR A 52 14.82 -13.55 14.59
CA THR A 52 14.29 -14.15 13.35
C THR A 52 15.30 -14.04 12.22
N ARG A 53 15.69 -15.19 11.65
CA ARG A 53 16.66 -15.27 10.53
C ARG A 53 15.99 -15.26 9.15
N LYS A 54 14.76 -15.73 9.06
CA LYS A 54 13.97 -15.76 7.83
C LYS A 54 12.48 -15.88 8.16
N LYS A 55 11.62 -15.37 7.28
CA LYS A 55 10.16 -15.60 7.29
C LYS A 55 9.79 -16.23 5.95
N ILE A 56 9.17 -17.41 5.99
CA ILE A 56 8.76 -18.13 4.79
C ILE A 56 7.24 -17.94 4.62
N ILE A 57 6.84 -17.50 3.44
CA ILE A 57 5.45 -17.36 3.01
C ILE A 57 5.23 -18.33 1.86
N ARG A 58 4.17 -19.14 1.96
CA ARG A 58 3.73 -20.08 0.93
C ARG A 58 2.39 -19.61 0.41
N PHE A 59 2.22 -19.60 -0.90
CA PHE A 59 0.96 -19.24 -1.53
C PHE A 59 0.70 -20.15 -2.73
N GLU A 60 -0.55 -20.56 -2.87
CA GLU A 60 -1.00 -21.32 -4.04
C GLU A 60 -1.35 -20.36 -5.17
N LYS A 61 -0.85 -20.63 -6.37
CA LYS A 61 -1.22 -19.89 -7.57
C LYS A 61 -1.79 -20.87 -8.60
N VAL A 62 -2.96 -20.55 -9.13
CA VAL A 62 -3.52 -21.28 -10.27
C VAL A 62 -2.88 -20.73 -11.53
N LEU A 63 -2.15 -21.58 -12.26
CA LEU A 63 -1.56 -21.25 -13.55
C LEU A 63 -2.01 -22.30 -14.55
N ALA A 64 -2.73 -21.87 -15.60
CA ALA A 64 -3.22 -22.76 -16.67
C ALA A 64 -3.89 -24.03 -16.11
N ASP A 65 -4.86 -23.84 -15.21
CA ASP A 65 -5.64 -24.87 -14.51
C ASP A 65 -4.85 -25.83 -13.61
N ARG A 66 -3.58 -25.54 -13.32
CA ARG A 66 -2.77 -26.27 -12.34
C ARG A 66 -2.49 -25.40 -11.12
N ARG A 67 -2.71 -25.95 -9.93
CA ARG A 67 -2.25 -25.34 -8.68
C ARG A 67 -0.75 -25.54 -8.56
N VAL A 68 -0.01 -24.44 -8.53
CA VAL A 68 1.43 -24.41 -8.31
C VAL A 68 1.68 -23.74 -6.96
N GLU A 69 2.43 -24.40 -6.08
CA GLU A 69 2.89 -23.80 -4.83
C GLU A 69 4.06 -22.86 -5.15
N ALA A 70 3.92 -21.59 -4.78
CA ALA A 70 4.97 -20.60 -4.85
C ALA A 70 5.40 -20.20 -3.43
N ARG A 71 6.68 -19.88 -3.29
CA ARG A 71 7.27 -19.59 -1.98
C ARG A 71 8.10 -18.32 -2.03
N ALA A 72 7.86 -17.44 -1.06
CA ALA A 72 8.70 -16.28 -0.80
C ALA A 72 9.37 -16.43 0.57
N THR A 73 10.65 -16.08 0.65
CA THR A 73 11.44 -16.04 1.87
C THR A 73 11.91 -14.62 2.10
N ILE A 74 11.44 -14.01 3.18
CA ILE A 74 11.88 -12.69 3.63
C ILE A 74 13.11 -12.87 4.52
N LEU A 75 14.19 -12.19 4.18
CA LEU A 75 15.50 -12.26 4.81
C LEU A 75 15.78 -10.93 5.53
N PRO A 76 15.44 -10.81 6.83
CA PRO A 76 15.69 -9.60 7.59
C PRO A 76 17.19 -9.38 7.87
N SER A 77 17.58 -8.12 7.99
CA SER A 77 18.88 -7.78 8.60
C SER A 77 18.92 -8.21 10.06
N ALA A 78 20.04 -8.78 10.50
CA ALA A 78 20.26 -9.16 11.89
C ALA A 78 20.18 -7.95 12.85
N GLU A 79 20.59 -6.77 12.39
CA GLU A 79 20.60 -5.54 13.17
C GLU A 79 19.21 -4.90 13.25
N TYR A 80 18.49 -4.84 12.12
CA TYR A 80 17.22 -4.09 12.03
C TYR A 80 15.97 -4.96 12.19
N GLY A 81 16.08 -6.28 12.05
CA GLY A 81 14.97 -7.24 12.18
C GLY A 81 13.95 -7.17 11.04
N LEU A 82 12.85 -7.92 11.20
CA LEU A 82 11.76 -7.95 10.23
C LEU A 82 11.01 -6.60 10.15
N PRO A 83 10.57 -6.19 8.94
CA PRO A 83 9.57 -5.16 8.77
C PRO A 83 8.27 -5.53 9.50
N ILE A 84 7.73 -4.59 10.28
CA ILE A 84 6.46 -4.75 11.01
C ILE A 84 5.43 -3.71 10.57
N THR A 85 4.24 -3.70 11.17
CA THR A 85 3.17 -2.73 10.90
C THR A 85 3.63 -1.28 10.92
N ALA A 86 4.51 -0.89 11.85
CA ALA A 86 5.06 0.46 11.92
C ALA A 86 5.96 0.83 10.72
N ASP A 87 6.53 -0.15 10.02
CA ASP A 87 7.28 0.05 8.78
C ASP A 87 6.33 0.10 7.57
N GLN A 88 5.25 -0.69 7.61
CA GLN A 88 4.17 -0.65 6.63
C GLN A 88 3.51 0.73 6.57
N ASP A 89 3.18 1.29 7.73
CA ASP A 89 2.61 2.65 7.84
C ASP A 89 3.50 3.68 7.13
N LYS A 90 4.82 3.64 7.37
CA LYS A 90 5.79 4.54 6.73
C LYS A 90 5.90 4.30 5.23
N TYR A 91 5.91 3.03 4.80
CA TYR A 91 5.89 2.68 3.39
C TYR A 91 4.65 3.23 2.69
N PHE A 92 3.47 3.13 3.30
CA PHE A 92 2.24 3.69 2.75
C PHE A 92 2.27 5.23 2.67
N ALA A 93 2.87 5.86 3.67
CA ALA A 93 3.10 7.30 3.62
C ALA A 93 4.05 7.70 2.46
N LEU A 94 5.10 6.92 2.21
CA LEU A 94 5.98 7.11 1.06
C LEU A 94 5.22 6.90 -0.28
N GLN A 95 4.39 5.86 -0.39
CA GLN A 95 3.56 5.62 -1.58
C GLN A 95 2.59 6.78 -1.85
N LYS A 96 2.08 7.45 -0.81
CA LYS A 96 1.29 8.68 -0.98
C LYS A 96 2.11 9.79 -1.62
N ILE A 97 3.33 10.01 -1.15
CA ILE A 97 4.26 11.03 -1.68
C ILE A 97 4.59 10.72 -3.14
N ILE A 98 4.92 9.46 -3.45
CA ILE A 98 5.20 8.98 -4.82
C ILE A 98 4.00 9.18 -5.73
N THR A 99 2.79 8.89 -5.27
CA THR A 99 1.55 9.16 -6.03
C THR A 99 1.42 10.65 -6.33
N GLY A 100 1.78 11.53 -5.39
CA GLY A 100 1.82 12.98 -5.60
C GLY A 100 2.85 13.39 -6.65
N ILE A 101 4.06 12.84 -6.60
CA ILE A 101 5.11 13.05 -7.61
C ILE A 101 4.60 12.67 -8.99
N ARG A 102 4.06 11.44 -9.13
CA ARG A 102 3.54 10.95 -10.40
C ARG A 102 2.42 11.81 -10.97
N LYS A 103 1.52 12.32 -10.11
CA LYS A 103 0.45 13.22 -10.56
C LYS A 103 0.97 14.55 -11.11
N ARG A 104 2.08 15.06 -10.58
CA ARG A 104 2.70 16.32 -11.03
C ARG A 104 3.60 16.13 -12.25
N GLU A 105 4.36 15.04 -12.28
CA GLU A 105 5.45 14.82 -13.24
C GLU A 105 5.11 13.75 -14.31
N GLY A 106 3.97 13.08 -14.19
CA GLY A 106 3.51 12.02 -15.09
C GLY A 106 4.17 10.65 -14.86
N VAL A 107 5.44 10.64 -14.47
CA VAL A 107 6.28 9.44 -14.33
C VAL A 107 7.16 9.55 -13.09
N VAL A 108 7.41 8.41 -12.44
CA VAL A 108 8.29 8.30 -11.28
C VAL A 108 9.63 7.72 -11.72
N ARG A 109 10.72 8.36 -11.30
CA ARG A 109 12.10 7.91 -11.56
C ARG A 109 12.90 7.90 -10.26
N ASN A 110 13.95 7.08 -10.23
CA ASN A 110 14.93 7.14 -9.16
C ASN A 110 15.90 8.33 -9.35
N PRO A 111 16.42 8.90 -8.24
CA PRO A 111 16.00 8.66 -6.86
C PRO A 111 14.67 9.37 -6.51
N VAL A 112 13.86 8.75 -5.67
CA VAL A 112 12.68 9.38 -5.09
C VAL A 112 13.09 10.12 -3.82
N GLY A 113 12.98 11.45 -3.86
CA GLY A 113 13.31 12.32 -2.74
C GLY A 113 12.11 12.71 -1.88
N PHE A 114 12.24 12.66 -0.55
CA PHE A 114 11.22 13.10 0.40
C PHE A 114 11.85 13.61 1.72
N THR A 115 11.14 14.48 2.43
CA THR A 115 11.56 14.93 3.77
C THR A 115 10.92 14.08 4.86
N SER A 116 11.62 13.90 5.97
CA SER A 116 11.05 13.23 7.16
C SER A 116 9.79 13.95 7.67
N ALA A 117 9.74 15.28 7.56
CA ALA A 117 8.58 16.08 7.92
C ALA A 117 7.35 15.82 7.02
N GLU A 118 7.53 15.65 5.71
CA GLU A 118 6.43 15.23 4.81
C GLU A 118 5.90 13.86 5.21
N LEU A 119 6.79 12.89 5.45
CA LEU A 119 6.39 11.54 5.84
C LEU A 119 5.58 11.55 7.15
N LEU A 120 6.06 12.28 8.17
CA LEU A 120 5.38 12.40 9.47
C LEU A 120 4.03 13.12 9.35
N ARG A 121 3.94 14.16 8.50
CA ARG A 121 2.68 14.84 8.22
C ARG A 121 1.67 13.92 7.58
N VAL A 122 2.09 13.13 6.58
CA VAL A 122 1.22 12.12 5.98
C VAL A 122 0.74 11.17 7.07
N LEU A 123 1.63 10.67 7.95
CA LEU A 123 1.31 9.78 9.07
C LEU A 123 0.46 10.40 10.19
N GLY A 124 0.18 11.71 10.16
CA GLY A 124 -0.53 12.41 11.25
C GLY A 124 0.27 12.48 12.56
N ARG A 125 1.61 12.40 12.49
CA ARG A 125 2.51 12.43 13.66
C ARG A 125 3.12 13.81 13.84
N ARG A 126 3.46 14.14 15.09
CA ARG A 126 4.16 15.40 15.42
C ARG A 126 5.57 15.41 14.82
N VAL A 127 5.91 16.52 14.17
CA VAL A 127 7.16 16.71 13.42
C VAL A 127 8.37 17.06 14.34
N THR A 128 8.13 17.30 15.62
CA THR A 128 9.12 17.91 16.55
C THR A 128 9.95 16.93 17.39
N SER A 129 9.80 15.61 17.21
CA SER A 129 10.54 14.63 18.04
C SER A 129 11.75 14.05 17.31
N GLY A 130 12.96 14.27 17.84
CA GLY A 130 14.21 13.68 17.32
C GLY A 130 14.12 12.15 17.10
N LYS A 131 13.48 11.46 18.05
CA LYS A 131 13.21 10.01 17.98
C LYS A 131 12.44 9.58 16.73
N ASN A 132 11.58 10.44 16.17
CA ASN A 132 10.87 10.14 14.93
C ASN A 132 11.80 10.17 13.72
N TYR A 133 12.85 11.00 13.73
CA TYR A 133 13.84 11.04 12.66
C TYR A 133 14.74 9.80 12.69
N ASP A 134 15.16 9.37 13.88
CA ASP A 134 15.91 8.13 14.06
C ASP A 134 15.10 6.91 13.60
N ASP A 135 13.81 6.84 13.96
CA ASP A 135 12.90 5.76 13.52
C ASP A 135 12.70 5.75 11.99
N ILE A 136 12.80 6.90 11.31
CA ILE A 136 12.77 6.98 9.85
C ILE A 136 14.09 6.48 9.26
N ASN A 137 15.23 6.85 9.83
CA ASN A 137 16.55 6.36 9.38
C ASN A 137 16.66 4.83 9.55
N ASP A 138 16.24 4.30 10.70
CA ASP A 138 16.22 2.86 10.94
C ASP A 138 15.24 2.14 10.01
N TRP A 139 14.09 2.76 9.71
CA TRP A 139 13.15 2.24 8.73
C TRP A 139 13.76 2.18 7.32
N LEU A 140 14.44 3.24 6.88
CA LEU A 140 15.14 3.26 5.58
C LEU A 140 16.13 2.10 5.49
N LYS A 141 17.01 1.96 6.50
CA LYS A 141 17.98 0.85 6.55
C LYS A 141 17.30 -0.51 6.58
N ARG A 142 16.22 -0.67 7.36
CA ARG A 142 15.46 -1.93 7.43
C ARG A 142 14.88 -2.32 6.07
N MET A 143 14.24 -1.38 5.37
CA MET A 143 13.62 -1.63 4.07
C MET A 143 14.66 -1.92 2.99
N THR A 144 15.82 -1.26 3.04
CA THR A 144 16.95 -1.49 2.12
C THR A 144 17.62 -2.84 2.36
N LEU A 145 17.82 -3.24 3.62
CA LEU A 145 18.55 -4.47 3.97
C LEU A 145 17.67 -5.72 4.11
N THR A 146 16.35 -5.60 3.95
CA THR A 146 15.45 -6.77 3.98
C THR A 146 15.35 -7.34 2.57
N GLY A 147 16.00 -8.48 2.35
CA GLY A 147 15.92 -9.21 1.08
C GLY A 147 14.62 -9.99 0.95
N ILE A 148 14.15 -10.13 -0.28
CA ILE A 148 13.02 -10.98 -0.67
C ILE A 148 13.56 -12.00 -1.65
N SER A 149 13.57 -13.27 -1.25
CA SER A 149 13.96 -14.39 -2.12
C SER A 149 12.72 -15.18 -2.53
N SER A 150 12.48 -15.34 -3.82
CA SER A 150 11.34 -16.08 -4.35
C SER A 150 11.80 -17.40 -4.95
N GLU A 151 11.17 -18.51 -4.56
CA GLU A 151 11.30 -19.84 -5.16
C GLU A 151 10.02 -20.15 -5.96
N GLY A 152 10.13 -20.24 -7.29
CA GLY A 152 9.01 -20.43 -8.23
C GLY A 152 8.70 -19.20 -9.11
N THR A 153 7.68 -19.29 -9.97
CA THR A 153 7.36 -18.20 -10.93
C THR A 153 6.54 -17.08 -10.30
N VAL A 154 7.15 -15.90 -10.09
CA VAL A 154 6.41 -14.69 -9.72
C VAL A 154 6.26 -13.81 -10.96
N TYR A 155 5.05 -13.28 -11.15
CA TYR A 155 4.74 -12.39 -12.27
C TYR A 155 4.76 -10.95 -11.76
N PHE A 156 5.67 -10.13 -12.28
CA PHE A 156 5.74 -8.68 -12.03
C PHE A 156 5.40 -7.96 -13.32
N ALA A 157 4.38 -7.09 -13.36
CA ALA A 157 3.98 -6.30 -14.54
C ALA A 157 4.06 -7.03 -15.91
N GLY A 158 3.58 -8.27 -15.99
CA GLY A 158 3.61 -9.05 -17.24
C GLY A 158 4.96 -9.71 -17.59
N LYS A 159 6.02 -9.47 -16.82
CA LYS A 159 7.26 -10.24 -16.88
C LYS A 159 7.13 -11.51 -16.06
N ARG A 160 7.36 -12.65 -16.72
CA ARG A 160 7.55 -13.96 -16.07
C ARG A 160 8.94 -13.97 -15.45
N ILE A 161 9.03 -13.89 -14.13
CA ILE A 161 10.27 -14.21 -13.43
C ILE A 161 10.23 -15.71 -13.15
N PHE A 162 11.00 -16.49 -13.92
CA PHE A 162 11.23 -17.92 -13.68
C PHE A 162 12.61 -18.11 -13.05
N ALA A 163 12.74 -19.15 -12.22
CA ALA A 163 13.92 -19.50 -11.43
C ALA A 163 14.18 -18.53 -10.26
N THR A 164 14.71 -19.08 -9.17
CA THR A 164 14.90 -18.42 -7.88
C THR A 164 15.51 -17.02 -8.04
N ASP A 165 14.81 -15.99 -7.59
CA ASP A 165 15.24 -14.60 -7.70
C ASP A 165 15.31 -13.95 -6.31
N THR A 166 16.24 -13.01 -6.11
CA THR A 166 16.37 -12.25 -4.88
C THR A 166 16.44 -10.77 -5.17
N PHE A 167 15.50 -10.03 -4.61
CA PHE A 167 15.32 -8.61 -4.85
C PHE A 167 15.02 -7.87 -3.54
N HIS A 168 15.09 -6.54 -3.59
CA HIS A 168 14.80 -5.68 -2.45
C HIS A 168 13.56 -4.83 -2.72
N VAL A 169 13.13 -4.08 -1.71
CA VAL A 169 12.18 -2.99 -1.90
C VAL A 169 12.96 -1.75 -2.30
N PHE A 170 13.88 -1.32 -1.43
CA PHE A 170 14.82 -0.26 -1.75
C PHE A 170 16.16 -0.86 -2.16
N GLU A 171 16.62 -0.54 -3.36
CA GLU A 171 17.97 -0.89 -3.82
C GLU A 171 19.03 -0.05 -3.08
N ARG A 172 18.65 1.18 -2.72
CA ARG A 172 19.50 2.10 -1.96
C ARG A 172 18.65 3.10 -1.20
N SER A 173 19.15 3.54 -0.06
CA SER A 173 18.63 4.68 0.69
C SER A 173 19.75 5.60 1.14
N VAL A 174 19.54 6.90 1.05
CA VAL A 174 20.46 7.95 1.52
C VAL A 174 19.64 8.90 2.41
N SER A 175 20.10 9.13 3.64
CA SER A 175 19.42 10.00 4.60
C SER A 175 19.84 11.46 4.42
N LEU A 176 18.97 12.39 4.82
CA LEU A 176 19.31 13.81 4.95
C LEU A 176 20.65 14.01 5.67
N GLY A 177 21.50 14.89 5.15
CA GLY A 177 22.79 15.25 5.75
C GLY A 177 23.91 14.24 5.49
N THR A 178 23.67 13.18 4.72
CA THR A 178 24.72 12.22 4.33
C THR A 178 25.30 12.54 2.96
N GLU A 179 26.56 12.21 2.75
CA GLU A 179 27.25 12.46 1.47
C GLU A 179 26.74 11.50 0.38
N MET A 180 26.40 12.06 -0.77
CA MET A 180 25.98 11.34 -1.97
C MET A 180 27.21 10.94 -2.80
N PRO A 181 27.10 9.96 -3.73
CA PRO A 181 28.22 9.53 -4.56
C PRO A 181 28.87 10.64 -5.41
N ASP A 182 28.14 11.74 -5.65
CA ASP A 182 28.61 12.90 -6.40
C ASP A 182 29.29 13.96 -5.49
N GLY A 183 29.56 13.62 -4.23
CA GLY A 183 30.21 14.49 -3.23
C GLY A 183 29.29 15.55 -2.62
N ARG A 184 28.01 15.62 -3.04
CA ARG A 184 27.05 16.57 -2.46
C ARG A 184 26.44 16.01 -1.18
N ILE A 185 26.06 16.91 -0.27
CA ILE A 185 25.29 16.53 0.92
C ILE A 185 23.81 16.39 0.53
N ALA A 186 23.20 15.28 0.91
CA ALA A 186 21.79 15.01 0.66
C ALA A 186 20.91 16.04 1.39
N GLU A 187 20.19 16.87 0.63
CA GLU A 187 19.29 17.92 1.14
C GLU A 187 17.97 17.37 1.72
N LYS A 188 17.68 16.09 1.47
CA LYS A 188 16.51 15.34 1.95
C LYS A 188 16.82 13.85 1.92
N ASN A 189 15.88 13.02 2.33
CA ASN A 189 16.04 11.57 2.19
C ASN A 189 15.80 11.19 0.72
N TYR A 190 16.58 10.24 0.23
CA TYR A 190 16.47 9.68 -1.12
C TYR A 190 16.38 8.16 -1.04
N VAL A 191 15.46 7.59 -1.79
CA VAL A 191 15.36 6.13 -1.97
C VAL A 191 15.41 5.79 -3.45
N TRP A 192 16.12 4.71 -3.76
CA TRP A 192 16.10 4.06 -5.06
C TRP A 192 15.17 2.87 -4.94
N LEU A 193 14.00 2.99 -5.56
CA LEU A 193 13.05 1.90 -5.68
C LEU A 193 13.60 0.86 -6.64
N SER A 194 13.29 -0.40 -6.39
CA SER A 194 13.66 -1.46 -7.32
C SER A 194 12.93 -1.30 -8.66
N GLU A 195 13.52 -1.77 -9.75
CA GLU A 195 12.98 -1.57 -11.11
C GLU A 195 11.54 -2.07 -11.24
N TRP A 196 11.25 -3.25 -10.67
CA TRP A 196 9.92 -3.85 -10.66
C TRP A 196 8.87 -2.94 -9.98
N GLN A 197 9.26 -2.16 -8.96
CA GLN A 197 8.37 -1.21 -8.31
C GLN A 197 8.11 0.00 -9.20
N LEU A 198 9.14 0.54 -9.83
CA LEU A 198 9.00 1.67 -10.76
C LEU A 198 8.10 1.30 -11.94
N GLU A 199 8.29 0.11 -12.52
CA GLU A 199 7.43 -0.42 -13.56
C GLU A 199 5.97 -0.51 -13.08
N ASN A 200 5.72 -1.11 -11.90
CA ASN A 200 4.37 -1.22 -11.36
C ASN A 200 3.72 0.15 -11.10
N ILE A 201 4.47 1.08 -10.51
CA ILE A 201 3.98 2.43 -10.19
C ILE A 201 3.66 3.22 -11.47
N ASN A 202 4.51 3.14 -12.49
CA ASN A 202 4.36 3.88 -13.74
C ASN A 202 3.28 3.27 -14.64
N ASN A 203 3.12 1.95 -14.64
CA ASN A 203 2.13 1.21 -15.46
C ASN A 203 0.78 1.00 -14.77
N ASN A 204 0.48 1.70 -13.67
CA ASN A 204 -0.79 1.56 -12.92
C ASN A 204 -1.07 0.16 -12.34
N HIS A 205 -0.06 -0.71 -12.16
CA HIS A 205 -0.21 -1.97 -11.43
C HIS A 205 -0.19 -1.74 -9.91
N VAL A 206 -1.19 -1.00 -9.44
CA VAL A 206 -1.32 -0.53 -8.07
C VAL A 206 -2.73 -0.77 -7.55
N LEU A 207 -2.85 -1.26 -6.33
CA LEU A 207 -4.12 -1.40 -5.63
C LEU A 207 -4.54 -0.06 -5.03
N PRO A 208 -5.79 0.41 -5.24
CA PRO A 208 -6.34 1.50 -4.46
C PRO A 208 -6.58 1.00 -3.04
N VAL A 209 -5.88 1.58 -2.07
CA VAL A 209 -6.12 1.34 -0.64
C VAL A 209 -6.58 2.65 -0.02
N ASP A 210 -7.73 2.59 0.64
CA ASP A 210 -8.20 3.68 1.49
C ASP A 210 -7.32 3.76 2.74
N LEU A 211 -6.50 4.81 2.81
CA LEU A 211 -5.58 5.04 3.91
C LEU A 211 -6.32 5.34 5.21
N ASP A 212 -7.49 5.98 5.12
CA ASP A 212 -8.29 6.37 6.28
C ASP A 212 -8.97 5.14 6.88
N THR A 213 -9.53 4.27 6.03
CA THR A 213 -10.05 2.96 6.45
C THR A 213 -8.94 2.08 7.02
N TYR A 214 -7.77 2.00 6.38
CA TYR A 214 -6.63 1.25 6.91
C TYR A 214 -6.16 1.76 8.29
N ARG A 215 -6.18 3.07 8.52
CA ARG A 215 -5.82 3.67 9.82
C ARG A 215 -6.82 3.34 10.91
N GLN A 216 -8.10 3.26 10.58
CA GLN A 216 -9.19 2.97 11.51
C GLN A 216 -9.20 1.51 11.97
N LEU A 217 -8.58 0.59 11.23
CA LEU A 217 -8.34 -0.77 11.71
C LEU A 217 -7.49 -0.70 13.01
N ARG A 218 -8.07 -1.14 14.14
CA ARG A 218 -7.36 -1.23 15.44
C ARG A 218 -6.23 -2.26 15.36
N ASN A 219 -5.17 -2.07 16.16
CA ASN A 219 -3.95 -2.90 16.17
C ASN A 219 -4.12 -4.43 16.11
N PRO A 220 -5.18 -5.09 16.64
CA PRO A 220 -5.38 -6.53 16.45
C PRO A 220 -5.95 -6.92 15.06
N HIS A 221 -6.56 -5.97 14.35
CA HIS A 221 -7.28 -6.14 13.08
C HIS A 221 -6.63 -5.44 11.89
N ARG A 222 -5.49 -4.74 12.09
CA ARG A 222 -4.56 -4.41 11.00
C ARG A 222 -3.89 -5.69 10.52
N GLN A 223 -4.69 -6.61 10.00
CA GLN A 223 -4.18 -7.71 9.21
C GLN A 223 -3.53 -7.11 7.97
N ASP A 224 -2.52 -7.81 7.48
CA ASP A 224 -1.86 -7.49 6.23
C ASP A 224 -2.92 -7.18 5.17
N VAL A 225 -2.97 -5.93 4.69
CA VAL A 225 -3.92 -5.51 3.64
C VAL A 225 -3.76 -6.36 2.37
N GLY A 226 -2.64 -7.08 2.23
CA GLY A 226 -2.46 -8.13 1.23
C GLY A 226 -3.47 -9.27 1.31
N ALA A 227 -3.90 -9.68 2.51
CA ALA A 227 -4.88 -10.76 2.68
C ALA A 227 -6.29 -10.31 2.25
N ALA A 228 -6.72 -9.11 2.64
CA ALA A 228 -8.02 -8.55 2.25
C ALA A 228 -8.08 -8.21 0.74
N ALA A 229 -6.97 -7.74 0.15
CA ALA A 229 -6.90 -7.49 -1.29
C ALA A 229 -6.79 -8.78 -2.14
N ALA A 230 -6.31 -9.88 -1.57
CA ALA A 230 -6.29 -11.18 -2.23
C ALA A 230 -7.70 -11.78 -2.33
N ASP A 231 -8.59 -11.53 -1.36
CA ASP A 231 -9.99 -11.95 -1.45
C ASP A 231 -10.79 -11.13 -2.47
N LEU A 232 -10.57 -9.81 -2.56
CA LEU A 232 -11.18 -8.99 -3.62
C LEU A 232 -10.72 -9.36 -5.03
N ALA A 233 -9.50 -9.91 -5.19
CA ALA A 233 -9.00 -10.39 -6.47
C ALA A 233 -9.47 -11.82 -6.83
N ARG A 234 -10.15 -12.53 -5.92
CA ARG A 234 -10.80 -13.82 -6.20
C ARG A 234 -12.18 -13.63 -6.84
N ASP A 235 -12.88 -12.56 -6.47
CA ASP A 235 -14.24 -12.30 -6.98
C ASP A 235 -14.26 -11.74 -8.42
N ASP A 236 -13.22 -11.01 -8.84
CA ASP A 236 -13.12 -10.48 -10.21
C ASP A 236 -12.73 -11.53 -11.28
N ALA A 237 -12.32 -12.73 -10.87
CA ALA A 237 -12.00 -13.83 -11.80
C ALA A 237 -13.21 -14.72 -12.14
N GLY A 238 -14.38 -14.46 -11.53
CA GLY A 238 -15.58 -15.28 -11.68
C GLY A 238 -16.73 -14.65 -12.48
N ALA A 239 -16.64 -13.38 -12.86
CA ALA A 239 -17.76 -12.67 -13.50
C ALA A 239 -17.36 -12.05 -14.85
N GLY A 240 -17.65 -12.77 -15.93
CA GLY A 240 -17.81 -12.16 -17.24
C GLY A 240 -17.27 -12.98 -18.41
N LEU A 241 -18.06 -13.95 -18.90
CA LEU A 241 -18.39 -14.03 -20.33
C LEU A 241 -19.58 -14.97 -20.55
N LEU A 242 -20.78 -14.43 -20.41
CA LEU A 242 -21.97 -14.92 -21.12
C LEU A 242 -22.76 -13.68 -21.53
N CYS A 243 -22.52 -13.21 -22.75
CA CYS A 243 -23.48 -12.39 -23.47
C CYS A 243 -23.52 -12.88 -24.91
N ASP A 244 -24.75 -13.09 -25.34
CA ASP A 244 -25.25 -13.85 -26.48
C ASP A 244 -24.73 -13.39 -27.85
N ALA A 245 -24.64 -14.36 -28.77
CA ALA A 245 -24.70 -14.12 -30.20
C ALA A 245 -25.86 -14.95 -30.78
N ALA A 246 -26.95 -14.26 -31.14
CA ALA A 246 -27.92 -14.65 -32.14
C ALA A 246 -28.55 -13.38 -32.73
#